data_AF-A0A9D0Q5N5-F1
#
_entry.id   AF-A0A9D0Q5N5-F1
#
_cell.length_a   1.000
_cell.length_b   1.000
_cell.length_c   1.000
_cell.angle_alpha   90.00
_cell.angle_beta   90.00
_cell.angle_gamma   90.00
#
_symmetry.space_group_name_H-M   'P 1'
#
loop_
_entity.id
_entity.type
_entity.pdbx_description
1 polymer ?
#
loop_
_entity_poly.entity_id
_entity_poly.type
_entity_poly.pdbx_seq_one_letter_code
_entity_poly.pdbx_strand_id
1 'polypeptide(L)'
;MDTFLTLTESAKEYAVLRPIITYLAGQPWLYAAIIFFATFIAASAITWILFKILKKLTSSTKTYIDDKLLDIARTPIYYSLVITGFSTAVKVAPLSDKITDISIHSFKSLGVLIWVIAFIRFSKIVLKQLAWLSKKGRF
;
A
#
# COMPACT_ATOMS: atom_id res chain seq x y z
N MET A 1 -18.48 -34.83 14.84
CA MET A 1 -18.76 -34.07 16.07
C MET A 1 -18.02 -32.72 16.07
N ASP A 2 -16.79 -32.69 15.55
CA ASP A 2 -15.90 -31.53 15.64
C ASP A 2 -16.32 -30.33 14.78
N THR A 3 -16.96 -30.55 13.63
CA THR A 3 -17.44 -29.48 12.74
C THR A 3 -18.57 -28.65 13.35
N PHE A 4 -19.37 -29.22 14.26
CA PHE A 4 -20.46 -28.50 14.91
C PHE A 4 -19.96 -27.61 16.04
N LEU A 5 -18.93 -28.07 16.76
CA LEU A 5 -18.28 -27.33 17.84
C LEU A 5 -17.53 -26.10 17.31
N THR A 6 -16.84 -26.22 16.17
CA THR A 6 -16.15 -25.09 15.52
C THR A 6 -17.10 -24.03 14.98
N LEU A 7 -18.30 -24.43 14.51
CA LEU A 7 -19.34 -23.49 14.08
C LEU A 7 -19.95 -22.73 15.27
N THR A 8 -20.14 -23.40 16.42
CA THR A 8 -20.62 -22.74 17.64
C THR A 8 -19.57 -21.83 18.28
N GLU A 9 -18.28 -22.17 18.22
CA GLU A 9 -17.20 -21.29 18.71
C GLU A 9 -17.04 -20.04 17.85
N SER A 10 -17.01 -20.17 16.52
CA SER A 10 -16.95 -19.01 15.63
C SER A 10 -18.18 -18.12 15.79
N ALA A 11 -19.39 -18.70 15.87
CA ALA A 11 -20.63 -17.96 16.15
C ALA A 11 -20.58 -17.21 17.49
N LYS A 12 -19.97 -17.81 18.52
CA LYS A 12 -19.74 -17.16 19.83
C LYS A 12 -18.77 -15.99 19.72
N GLU A 13 -17.69 -16.15 18.97
CA GLU A 13 -16.70 -15.11 18.74
C GLU A 13 -17.33 -13.90 18.03
N TYR A 14 -18.15 -14.13 16.99
CA TYR A 14 -18.94 -13.06 16.36
C TYR A 14 -19.95 -12.43 17.33
N ALA A 15 -20.55 -13.21 18.25
CA ALA A 15 -21.49 -12.71 19.23
C ALA A 15 -20.84 -11.84 20.32
N VAL A 16 -19.60 -12.15 20.71
CA VAL A 16 -18.81 -11.37 21.70
C VAL A 16 -18.29 -10.07 21.08
N LEU A 17 -17.92 -10.10 19.80
CA LEU A 17 -17.42 -8.91 19.09
C LEU A 17 -18.55 -7.97 18.63
N ARG A 18 -19.76 -8.50 18.40
CA ARG A 18 -20.95 -7.72 18.00
C ARG A 18 -21.19 -6.45 18.83
N PRO A 19 -21.29 -6.49 20.17
CA PRO A 19 -21.57 -5.29 20.96
C PRO A 19 -20.47 -4.23 20.82
N ILE A 20 -19.20 -4.65 20.77
CA ILE A 20 -18.05 -3.76 20.59
C ILE A 20 -18.11 -3.10 19.21
N ILE A 21 -18.32 -3.90 18.15
CA ILE A 21 -18.45 -3.41 16.77
C ILE A 21 -19.65 -2.47 16.64
N THR A 22 -20.78 -2.77 17.29
CA THR A 22 -22.01 -1.97 17.20
C THR A 22 -21.85 -0.63 17.94
N TYR A 23 -21.15 -0.61 19.08
CA TYR A 23 -20.86 0.63 19.82
C TYR A 23 -19.86 1.53 19.07
N LEU A 24 -18.85 0.92 18.44
CA LEU A 24 -17.91 1.60 17.54
C LEU A 24 -18.60 2.11 16.26
N ALA A 25 -19.54 1.34 15.70
CA ALA A 25 -20.34 1.72 14.54
C ALA A 25 -21.35 2.84 14.85
N GLY A 26 -21.73 3.01 16.12
CA GLY A 26 -22.53 4.15 16.60
C GLY A 26 -21.79 5.49 16.50
N GLN A 27 -20.46 5.49 16.31
CA GLN A 27 -19.64 6.68 16.09
C GLN A 27 -18.85 6.54 14.78
N PRO A 28 -19.48 6.84 13.63
CA PRO A 28 -18.89 6.56 12.32
C PRO A 28 -17.53 7.23 12.08
N TRP A 29 -17.29 8.38 12.71
CA TRP A 29 -16.00 9.09 12.67
C TRP A 29 -14.87 8.31 13.34
N LEU A 30 -15.15 7.65 14.48
CA LEU A 30 -14.17 6.84 15.21
C LEU A 30 -13.84 5.58 14.42
N TYR A 31 -14.86 4.93 13.84
CA TYR A 31 -14.68 3.76 13.00
C TYR A 31 -13.86 4.06 11.74
N ALA A 32 -14.14 5.18 11.06
CA ALA A 32 -13.35 5.63 9.92
C ALA A 32 -11.89 5.93 10.29
N ALA A 33 -11.64 6.56 11.45
CA ALA A 33 -10.29 6.82 11.95
C ALA A 33 -9.52 5.51 12.21
N ILE A 34 -10.15 4.51 12.83
CA ILE A 34 -9.54 3.20 13.08
C ILE A 34 -9.14 2.53 11.76
N ILE A 35 -10.03 2.52 10.76
CA ILE A 35 -9.73 1.94 9.44
C ILE A 35 -8.59 2.69 8.75
N PHE A 36 -8.56 4.02 8.89
CA PHE A 36 -7.49 4.86 8.36
C PHE A 36 -6.13 4.49 8.98
N PHE A 37 -6.05 4.37 10.31
CA PHE A 37 -4.82 3.96 10.98
C PHE A 37 -4.44 2.50 10.67
N ALA A 38 -5.40 1.59 10.66
CA ALA A 38 -5.17 0.19 10.31
C ALA A 38 -4.63 0.05 8.88
N THR A 39 -5.16 0.84 7.94
CA THR A 39 -4.65 0.94 6.57
C THR A 39 -3.20 1.36 6.55
N PHE A 40 -2.82 2.40 7.29
CA PHE A 40 -1.46 2.92 7.29
C PHE A 40 -0.47 1.88 7.82
N ILE A 41 -0.85 1.19 8.91
CA ILE A 41 -0.07 0.09 9.49
C ILE A 41 0.07 -1.06 8.48
N ALA A 42 -1.04 -1.48 7.85
CA ALA A 42 -1.03 -2.55 6.86
C ALA A 42 -0.18 -2.19 5.63
N ALA A 43 -0.34 -0.98 5.08
CA ALA A 43 0.44 -0.50 3.95
C ALA A 43 1.94 -0.44 4.26
N SER A 44 2.30 0.02 5.46
CA SER A 44 3.68 0.05 5.94
C SER A 44 4.26 -1.36 6.09
N ALA A 45 3.50 -2.27 6.71
CA ALA A 45 3.91 -3.67 6.90
C ALA A 45 4.09 -4.40 5.56
N ILE A 46 3.12 -4.29 4.64
CA ILE A 46 3.17 -4.90 3.30
C ILE A 46 4.35 -4.35 2.50
N THR A 47 4.56 -3.03 2.52
CA THR A 47 5.69 -2.42 1.82
C THR A 47 7.01 -2.90 2.42
N TRP A 48 7.12 -2.94 3.75
CA TRP A 48 8.33 -3.41 4.42
C TRP A 48 8.66 -4.86 4.08
N ILE A 49 7.67 -5.77 4.13
CA ILE A 49 7.90 -7.19 3.82
C ILE A 49 8.22 -7.41 2.34
N LEU A 50 7.51 -6.74 1.42
CA LEU A 50 7.73 -6.84 -0.02
C LEU A 50 9.15 -6.40 -0.38
N PHE A 51 9.60 -5.25 0.15
CA PHE A 51 10.96 -4.77 -0.11
C PHE A 51 12.03 -5.59 0.59
N LYS A 52 11.75 -6.18 1.76
CA LYS A 52 12.67 -7.09 2.43
C LYS A 52 12.89 -8.36 1.61
N ILE A 53 11.82 -8.92 1.04
CA ILE A 53 11.88 -10.08 0.14
C ILE A 53 12.60 -9.71 -1.16
N LEU A 54 12.23 -8.60 -1.79
CA LEU A 54 12.87 -8.12 -3.02
C LEU A 54 14.37 -7.88 -2.83
N LYS A 55 14.79 -7.21 -1.75
CA LYS A 55 16.21 -7.01 -1.43
C LYS A 55 16.94 -8.33 -1.20
N LYS A 56 16.30 -9.31 -0.58
CA LYS A 56 16.90 -10.64 -0.41
C LYS A 56 17.08 -11.34 -1.76
N LEU A 57 16.13 -11.19 -2.69
CA LEU A 57 16.23 -11.75 -4.04
C LEU A 57 17.30 -11.02 -4.87
N THR A 58 17.32 -9.69 -4.87
CA THR A 58 18.30 -8.89 -5.61
C THR A 58 19.69 -8.93 -5.02
N SER A 59 19.86 -9.25 -3.72
CA SER A 59 21.18 -9.48 -3.13
C SER A 59 21.94 -10.65 -3.77
N SER A 60 21.24 -11.53 -4.49
CA SER A 60 21.86 -12.61 -5.26
C SER A 60 22.41 -12.11 -6.61
N THR A 61 21.90 -11.00 -7.16
CA THR A 61 22.42 -10.31 -8.35
C THR A 61 23.31 -9.12 -7.94
N LYS A 62 24.63 -9.22 -8.16
CA LYS A 62 25.62 -8.16 -7.87
C LYS A 62 25.50 -6.92 -8.79
N THR A 63 24.30 -6.38 -8.99
CA THR A 63 24.08 -5.24 -9.90
C THR A 63 23.60 -4.02 -9.13
N TYR A 64 24.45 -2.98 -9.05
CA TYR A 64 24.14 -1.67 -8.44
C TYR A 64 22.85 -0.99 -8.95
N ILE A 65 22.39 -1.41 -10.13
CA ILE A 65 21.15 -0.93 -10.76
C ILE A 65 19.94 -1.39 -9.96
N ASP A 66 19.88 -2.67 -9.62
CA ASP A 66 18.70 -3.32 -9.07
C ASP A 66 18.30 -2.68 -7.74
N ASP A 67 19.29 -2.38 -6.89
CA ASP A 67 19.09 -1.71 -5.61
C ASP A 67 18.52 -0.29 -5.76
N LYS A 68 19.03 0.49 -6.73
CA LYS A 68 18.52 1.84 -6.99
C LYS A 68 17.14 1.84 -7.62
N LEU A 69 16.85 0.87 -8.48
CA LEU A 69 15.54 0.71 -9.09
C LEU A 69 14.50 0.32 -8.03
N LEU A 70 14.85 -0.60 -7.13
CA LEU A 70 14.03 -0.95 -5.99
C LEU A 70 13.75 0.26 -5.10
N ASP A 71 14.77 1.06 -4.77
CA ASP A 71 14.57 2.25 -3.95
C ASP A 71 13.64 3.29 -4.63
N ILE A 72 13.71 3.45 -5.96
CA ILE A 72 12.75 4.29 -6.70
C ILE A 72 11.34 3.71 -6.63
N ALA A 73 11.19 2.39 -6.82
CA ALA A 73 9.90 1.70 -6.82
C ALA A 73 9.23 1.68 -5.43
N ARG A 74 10.01 1.83 -4.35
CA ARG A 74 9.49 1.82 -2.98
C ARG A 74 8.44 2.88 -2.74
N THR A 75 8.70 4.11 -3.16
CA THR A 75 7.77 5.23 -2.98
C THR A 75 6.43 5.04 -3.70
N PRO A 76 6.35 4.80 -5.03
CA PRO A 76 5.08 4.62 -5.73
C PRO A 76 4.28 3.40 -5.24
N ILE A 77 4.95 2.30 -4.86
CA ILE A 77 4.28 1.11 -4.32
C ILE A 77 3.69 1.39 -2.93
N TYR A 78 4.43 2.09 -2.06
CA TYR A 78 3.91 2.49 -0.75
C TYR A 78 2.66 3.36 -0.89
N TYR A 79 2.73 4.40 -1.73
CA TYR A 79 1.60 5.31 -1.91
C TYR A 79 0.40 4.65 -2.58
N SER A 80 0.58 3.68 -3.49
CA SER A 80 -0.56 2.96 -4.07
C SER A 80 -1.32 2.15 -3.01
N LEU A 81 -0.61 1.49 -2.08
CA LEU A 81 -1.22 0.80 -0.94
C LEU A 81 -1.99 1.76 -0.03
N VAL A 82 -1.38 2.91 0.32
CA VAL A 82 -2.03 3.93 1.14
C VAL A 82 -3.28 4.48 0.47
N ILE A 83 -3.22 4.84 -0.83
CA ILE A 83 -4.37 5.34 -1.59
C ILE A 83 -5.49 4.29 -1.64
N THR A 84 -5.16 3.02 -1.79
CA THR A 84 -6.15 1.94 -1.86
C THR A 84 -6.86 1.75 -0.52
N GLY A 85 -6.13 1.69 0.58
CA GLY A 85 -6.78 1.55 1.89
C GLY A 85 -7.48 2.84 2.34
N PHE A 86 -6.96 4.02 1.99
CA PHE A 86 -7.65 5.28 2.19
C PHE A 86 -8.99 5.31 1.44
N SER A 87 -9.00 4.85 0.18
CA SER A 87 -10.23 4.74 -0.61
C SER A 87 -11.25 3.82 0.05
N THR A 88 -10.79 2.79 0.77
CA THR A 88 -11.66 1.89 1.54
C THR A 88 -12.19 2.58 2.80
N ALA A 89 -11.34 3.31 3.52
CA ALA A 89 -11.73 4.07 4.72
C ALA A 89 -12.78 5.15 4.41
N VAL A 90 -12.61 5.91 3.33
CA VAL A 90 -13.53 6.98 2.92
C VAL A 90 -14.90 6.42 2.52
N LYS A 91 -14.96 5.26 1.85
CA LYS A 91 -16.23 4.61 1.49
C LYS A 91 -17.04 4.13 2.69
N VAL A 92 -16.35 3.85 3.80
CA VAL A 92 -16.98 3.38 5.04
C VAL A 92 -17.38 4.56 5.95
N ALA A 93 -16.75 5.72 5.77
CA ALA A 93 -17.17 6.94 6.45
C ALA A 93 -18.55 7.39 5.92
N PRO A 94 -19.43 7.97 6.77
CA PRO A 94 -20.76 8.42 6.37
C PRO A 94 -20.70 9.77 5.65
N LEU A 95 -19.87 9.84 4.61
CA LEU A 95 -19.69 11.03 3.78
C LEU A 95 -20.70 10.99 2.63
N SER A 96 -21.10 12.17 2.15
CA SER A 96 -21.89 12.26 0.91
C SER A 96 -21.12 11.66 -0.26
N ASP A 97 -21.81 10.94 -1.15
CA ASP A 97 -21.23 10.30 -2.34
C ASP A 97 -20.34 11.25 -3.15
N LYS A 98 -20.76 12.52 -3.30
CA LYS A 98 -19.97 13.55 -3.99
C LYS A 98 -18.61 13.77 -3.32
N ILE A 99 -18.57 13.86 -1.99
CA ILE A 99 -17.33 14.11 -1.23
C ILE A 99 -16.44 12.86 -1.29
N THR A 100 -17.03 11.67 -1.18
CA THR A 100 -16.34 10.39 -1.31
C THR A 100 -15.65 10.26 -2.67
N ASP A 101 -16.38 10.51 -3.76
CA ASP A 101 -15.87 10.39 -5.12
C ASP A 101 -14.79 11.44 -5.42
N ILE A 102 -15.01 12.70 -5.06
CA ILE A 102 -14.02 13.77 -5.23
C ILE A 102 -12.73 13.42 -4.47
N SER A 103 -12.85 12.91 -3.24
CA SER A 103 -11.69 12.50 -2.44
C SER A 103 -10.93 11.38 -3.14
N ILE A 104 -11.61 10.29 -3.49
CA ILE A 104 -10.98 9.12 -4.14
C ILE A 104 -10.29 9.52 -5.46
N HIS A 105 -10.96 10.30 -6.30
CA HIS A 105 -10.40 10.76 -7.57
C HIS A 105 -9.18 11.67 -7.38
N SER A 106 -9.22 12.56 -6.37
CA SER A 106 -8.08 13.43 -6.05
C SER A 106 -6.86 12.63 -5.62
N PHE A 107 -7.03 11.65 -4.72
CA PHE A 107 -5.93 10.79 -4.28
C PHE A 107 -5.40 9.89 -5.40
N LYS A 108 -6.26 9.38 -6.28
CA LYS A 108 -5.83 8.62 -7.47
C LYS A 108 -4.97 9.47 -8.39
N SER A 109 -5.36 10.72 -8.65
CA SER A 109 -4.56 11.65 -9.45
C SER A 109 -3.18 11.92 -8.84
N LEU A 110 -3.09 12.09 -7.52
CA LEU A 110 -1.81 12.19 -6.83
C LEU A 110 -0.97 10.91 -7.00
N GLY A 111 -1.60 9.74 -6.92
CA GLY A 111 -0.95 8.46 -7.20
C GLY A 111 -0.32 8.41 -8.59
N VAL A 112 -1.03 8.87 -9.62
CA VAL A 112 -0.50 8.96 -10.99
C VAL A 112 0.71 9.88 -11.06
N LEU A 113 0.67 11.05 -10.41
CA LEU A 113 1.83 11.97 -10.38
C LEU A 113 3.07 11.32 -9.73
N ILE A 114 2.87 10.57 -8.64
CA ILE A 114 3.97 9.84 -7.98
C ILE A 114 4.58 8.81 -8.94
N TRP A 115 3.76 8.09 -9.70
CA TRP A 115 4.23 7.15 -10.72
C TRP A 115 4.98 7.84 -11.87
N VAL A 116 4.51 9.00 -12.34
CA VAL A 116 5.20 9.79 -13.36
C VAL A 116 6.59 10.21 -12.86
N ILE A 117 6.69 10.71 -11.63
CA ILE A 117 7.97 11.09 -11.03
C ILE A 117 8.90 9.88 -10.90
N ALA A 118 8.37 8.73 -10.46
CA ALA A 118 9.13 7.50 -10.37
C ALA A 118 9.69 7.06 -11.73
N PHE A 119 8.88 7.16 -12.80
CA PHE A 119 9.28 6.82 -14.15
C PHE A 119 10.36 7.75 -14.70
N ILE A 120 10.24 9.07 -14.47
CA ILE A 120 11.29 10.03 -14.84
C ILE A 120 12.62 9.69 -14.13
N ARG A 121 12.55 9.34 -12.84
CA ARG A 121 13.75 8.94 -12.08
C ARG A 121 14.34 7.64 -12.62
N PHE A 122 13.51 6.66 -12.95
CA PHE A 122 13.92 5.41 -13.57
C PHE A 122 14.71 5.67 -14.86
N SER A 123 14.14 6.45 -15.79
CA SER A 123 14.79 6.78 -17.06
C SER A 123 16.13 7.47 -16.86
N LYS A 124 16.25 8.39 -15.89
CA LYS A 124 17.52 9.05 -15.58
C LYS A 124 18.61 8.07 -15.12
N ILE A 125 18.26 7.02 -14.37
CA ILE A 125 19.23 6.00 -13.94
C ILE A 125 19.68 5.17 -15.13
N VAL A 126 18.74 4.69 -15.93
CA VAL A 126 19.04 3.88 -17.13
C VAL A 126 19.94 4.65 -18.09
N LEU A 127 19.63 5.93 -18.36
CA LEU A 127 20.46 6.76 -19.24
C LEU A 127 21.88 6.99 -18.68
N LYS A 128 22.02 7.24 -17.37
CA LYS A 128 23.34 7.36 -16.73
C LYS A 128 24.13 6.07 -16.83
N GLN A 129 23.46 4.93 -16.71
CA GLN A 129 24.06 3.61 -16.90
C GLN A 129 24.62 3.45 -18.31
N LEU A 130 23.79 3.72 -19.32
CA LEU A 130 24.15 3.58 -20.73
C LEU A 130 25.27 4.55 -21.12
N ALA A 131 25.22 5.79 -20.63
CA ALA A 131 26.29 6.77 -20.85
C ALA A 131 27.63 6.30 -20.25
N TRP A 132 27.61 5.69 -19.06
CA TRP A 132 28.82 5.12 -18.44
C TRP A 132 29.36 3.92 -19.23
N LEU A 133 28.48 3.02 -19.68
CA LEU A 133 28.86 1.88 -20.53
C LEU A 133 29.44 2.34 -21.87
N SER A 134 28.81 3.33 -22.51
CA SER A 134 29.30 3.94 -23.75
C SER A 134 30.68 4.57 -23.58
N LYS A 135 30.93 5.27 -22.46
CA LYS A 135 32.25 5.84 -22.17
C LYS A 135 33.31 4.77 -21.91
N LYS A 136 32.92 3.62 -21.36
CA LYS A 136 33.84 2.50 -21.04
C LYS A 136 34.15 1.61 -22.26
N GLY A 137 33.24 1.54 -23.23
CA GLY A 137 33.36 0.73 -24.45
C GLY A 137 34.07 1.41 -25.63
N ARG A 138 34.62 2.62 -25.46
CA ARG A 138 35.45 3.29 -26.48
C ARG A 138 36.93 2.95 -26.24
N PHE A 139 37.34 1.78 -26.73
CA PHE A 139 38.71 1.50 -27.17
C PHE A 139 38.64 1.16 -28.66
#